data_AF-A0A813J2D5-F1
#
_entry.id   AF-A0A813J2D5-F1
#
_cell.length_a   1.000
_cell.length_b   1.000
_cell.length_c   1.000
_cell.angle_alpha   90.00
_cell.angle_beta   90.00
_cell.angle_gamma   90.00
#
_symmetry.space_group_name_H-M   'P 1'
#
loop_
_entity.id
_entity.type
_entity.pdbx_description
1 polymer ?
#
loop_
_entity_poly.entity_id
_entity_poly.type
_entity_poly.pdbx_seq_one_letter_code
_entity_poly.pdbx_strand_id
1 'polypeptide(L)'
;MALNKACAEEIEQLCDENFFSEETIPCLAKWRGGDEEFSEKCTSVMSWAMPVEAEEAETVTDELGMSEADYEEKKEWQAKRKAARGDAIERMKMKDVDAKKEQERVELERYKSENPEEYAAMIAQQEEEKRQQADFKRRERQMAAALQRKKRAAAGETEEAPQEAGKLFHRLKDLGVGYKKSGLVLLKVICYLFFFNLLICYYLLLFVFIFYFTP
;
A
#
# COMPACT_ATOMS: atom_id res chain seq x y z
N MET A 1 -2.43 -11.89 45.63
CA MET A 1 -1.69 -10.63 45.89
C MET A 1 -0.22 -10.95 46.09
N ALA A 2 0.63 -10.57 45.13
CA ALA A 2 2.09 -10.71 45.27
C ALA A 2 2.65 -9.76 46.34
N LEU A 3 2.04 -8.58 46.49
CA LEU A 3 2.38 -7.59 47.51
C LEU A 3 2.26 -8.16 48.94
N ASN A 4 1.12 -8.77 49.28
CA ASN A 4 0.91 -9.31 50.64
C ASN A 4 1.85 -10.47 50.99
N LYS A 5 2.40 -11.17 49.99
CA LYS A 5 3.41 -12.22 50.22
C LYS A 5 4.82 -11.64 50.33
N ALA A 6 5.09 -10.54 49.64
CA ALA A 6 6.39 -9.89 49.64
C ALA A 6 6.60 -8.95 50.84
N CYS A 7 5.51 -8.37 51.35
CA CYS A 7 5.44 -7.45 52.49
C CYS A 7 4.82 -8.09 53.73
N ALA A 8 4.92 -9.42 53.87
CA ALA A 8 4.20 -10.17 54.89
C ALA A 8 4.58 -9.71 56.32
N GLU A 9 5.86 -9.47 56.55
CA GLU A 9 6.42 -9.09 57.85
C GLU A 9 6.04 -7.64 58.20
N GLU A 10 6.06 -6.74 57.21
CA GLU A 10 5.72 -5.32 57.40
C GLU A 10 4.22 -5.11 57.56
N ILE A 11 3.38 -5.92 56.92
CA ILE A 11 1.93 -5.89 57.12
C ILE A 11 1.57 -6.34 58.54
N GLU A 12 2.24 -7.37 59.06
CA GLU A 12 2.04 -7.86 60.43
C GLU A 12 2.44 -6.79 61.47
N GLN A 13 3.55 -6.08 61.23
CA GLN A 13 4.07 -5.08 62.16
C GLN A 13 3.38 -3.71 62.08
N LEU A 14 3.05 -3.24 60.87
CA LEU A 14 2.61 -1.85 60.63
C LEU A 14 1.11 -1.70 60.33
N CYS A 15 0.44 -2.80 59.99
CA CYS A 15 -0.94 -2.79 59.49
C CYS A 15 -1.87 -3.75 60.26
N ASP A 16 -1.52 -4.11 61.50
CA ASP A 16 -2.33 -4.92 62.44
C ASP A 16 -2.92 -6.19 61.79
N GLU A 17 -2.08 -6.99 61.13
CA GLU A 17 -2.45 -8.28 60.50
C GLU A 17 -3.60 -8.23 59.47
N ASN A 18 -3.87 -7.08 58.85
CA ASN A 18 -4.88 -6.95 57.79
C ASN A 18 -4.44 -7.59 56.45
N PHE A 19 -4.02 -8.86 56.47
CA PHE A 19 -3.45 -9.62 55.36
C PHE A 19 -4.37 -9.80 54.15
N PHE A 20 -5.66 -9.47 54.26
CA PHE A 20 -6.69 -9.82 53.26
C PHE A 20 -7.69 -8.71 52.92
N SER A 21 -7.50 -7.48 53.40
CA SER A 21 -8.33 -6.35 52.96
C SER A 21 -7.74 -5.67 51.71
N GLU A 22 -8.60 -5.09 50.88
CA GLU A 22 -8.22 -4.21 49.77
C GLU A 22 -7.45 -2.95 50.24
N GLU A 23 -7.33 -2.77 51.56
CA GLU A 23 -6.78 -1.59 52.24
C GLU A 23 -5.29 -1.72 52.63
N THR A 24 -4.63 -2.82 52.27
CA THR A 24 -3.17 -3.01 52.52
C THR A 24 -2.31 -1.98 51.79
N ILE A 25 -2.73 -1.55 50.60
CA ILE A 25 -2.01 -0.54 49.81
C ILE A 25 -2.05 0.84 50.49
N PRO A 26 -3.23 1.40 50.88
CA PRO A 26 -3.30 2.63 51.66
C PRO A 26 -2.50 2.61 52.97
N CYS A 27 -2.51 1.48 53.70
CA CYS A 27 -1.75 1.37 54.94
C CYS A 27 -0.25 1.45 54.69
N LEU A 28 0.28 0.63 53.77
CA LEU A 28 1.71 0.64 53.41
C LEU A 28 2.16 1.97 52.81
N ALA A 29 1.28 2.65 52.05
CA ALA A 29 1.55 3.97 51.49
C ALA A 29 1.79 5.05 52.56
N LYS A 30 1.07 4.98 53.69
CA LYS A 30 1.22 5.93 54.81
C LYS A 30 2.63 5.91 55.43
N TRP A 31 3.29 4.76 55.37
CA TRP A 31 4.60 4.52 55.99
C TRP A 31 5.78 4.71 55.02
N ARG A 32 5.53 4.89 53.71
CA ARG A 32 6.54 5.01 52.64
C ARG A 32 7.51 6.20 52.77
N GLY A 33 7.25 7.13 53.68
CA GLY A 33 8.11 8.28 53.98
C GLY A 33 8.45 8.43 55.47
N GLY A 34 8.18 7.41 56.28
CA GLY A 34 8.56 7.38 57.70
C GLY A 34 9.99 6.84 57.91
N ASP A 35 10.44 6.82 59.16
CA ASP A 35 11.77 6.34 59.56
C ASP A 35 11.88 4.79 59.61
N GLU A 36 10.84 4.06 59.18
CA GLU A 36 10.82 2.60 59.20
C GLU A 36 11.26 2.00 57.86
N GLU A 37 12.22 1.08 57.93
CA GLU A 37 12.80 0.44 56.76
C GLU A 37 11.95 -0.75 56.31
N PHE A 38 11.36 -0.66 55.11
CA PHE A 38 10.76 -1.81 54.45
C PHE A 38 11.84 -2.76 53.93
N SER A 39 11.57 -4.07 53.92
CA SER A 39 12.46 -5.01 53.26
C SER A 39 12.62 -4.68 51.77
N GLU A 40 13.78 -5.02 51.21
CA GLU A 40 14.08 -4.82 49.78
C GLU A 40 13.04 -5.53 48.87
N LYS A 41 12.54 -6.68 49.32
CA LYS A 41 11.50 -7.45 48.63
C LYS A 41 10.17 -6.71 48.62
N CYS A 42 9.76 -6.15 49.75
CA CYS A 42 8.54 -5.37 49.85
C CYS A 42 8.64 -4.08 49.00
N THR A 43 9.74 -3.35 49.10
CA THR A 43 10.01 -2.13 48.33
C THR A 43 9.96 -2.36 46.82
N SER A 44 10.56 -3.47 46.35
CA SER A 44 10.56 -3.82 44.93
C SER A 44 9.16 -4.13 44.40
N VAL A 45 8.25 -4.66 45.22
CA VAL A 45 6.88 -4.99 44.78
C VAL A 45 5.94 -3.79 44.96
N MET A 46 6.18 -2.95 45.97
CA MET A 46 5.44 -1.71 46.19
C MET A 46 5.59 -0.72 45.03
N SER A 47 6.77 -0.63 44.40
CA SER A 47 6.99 0.24 43.24
C SER A 47 6.19 -0.18 41.99
N TRP A 48 5.78 -1.44 41.92
CA TRP A 48 4.91 -1.95 40.84
C TRP A 48 3.43 -1.82 41.20
N ALA A 49 3.10 -1.93 42.49
CA ALA A 49 1.72 -1.96 42.97
C ALA A 49 1.12 -0.57 43.18
N MET A 50 1.95 0.46 43.36
CA MET A 50 1.49 1.83 43.58
C MET A 50 1.88 2.76 42.42
N PRO A 51 0.98 3.66 42.00
CA PRO A 51 1.33 4.70 41.05
C PRO A 51 2.45 5.55 41.66
N VAL A 52 3.57 5.65 40.94
CA VAL A 52 4.60 6.63 41.27
C VAL A 52 4.00 7.99 40.98
N GLU A 53 3.90 8.86 41.98
CA GLU A 53 3.60 10.28 41.76
C GLU A 53 4.77 10.87 40.97
N ALA A 54 4.69 10.78 39.65
CA ALA A 54 5.62 11.40 38.74
C ALA A 54 5.35 12.90 38.74
N GLU A 55 6.11 13.63 39.53
CA GLU A 55 6.24 15.08 39.41
C GLU A 55 6.88 15.43 38.04
N GLU A 56 6.18 16.31 37.31
CA GLU A 56 6.63 17.18 36.21
C GLU A 56 7.01 16.58 34.84
N ALA A 57 6.07 16.71 33.88
CA ALA A 57 6.26 17.47 32.64
C ALA A 57 4.95 17.51 31.83
N GLU A 58 4.06 18.45 32.17
CA GLU A 58 2.91 18.80 31.33
C GLU A 58 3.39 19.49 30.04
N THR A 59 3.62 18.71 28.98
CA THR A 59 3.64 19.24 27.61
C THR A 59 2.37 18.78 26.90
N VAL A 60 1.38 19.68 26.90
CA VAL A 60 0.23 19.79 25.98
C VAL A 60 -0.39 18.45 25.57
N THR A 61 -1.21 17.92 26.46
CA THR A 61 -2.14 16.83 26.16
C THR A 61 -3.38 17.41 25.45
N ASP A 62 -3.53 17.12 24.15
CA ASP A 62 -4.87 16.93 23.57
C ASP A 62 -5.58 15.82 24.38
N GLU A 63 -6.92 15.78 24.44
CA GLU A 63 -7.73 14.98 25.39
C GLU A 63 -7.46 13.45 25.42
N LEU A 64 -6.55 12.98 24.56
CA LEU A 64 -6.04 11.61 24.45
C LEU A 64 -4.60 11.39 24.96
N GLY A 65 -3.91 12.43 25.49
CA GLY A 65 -2.62 12.28 26.16
C GLY A 65 -1.45 11.78 25.30
N MET A 66 -1.52 11.93 23.97
CA MET A 66 -0.42 11.58 23.06
C MET A 66 0.22 12.84 22.50
N SER A 67 1.55 12.87 22.44
CA SER A 67 2.30 13.96 21.84
C SER A 67 2.14 13.96 20.31
N GLU A 68 2.37 15.11 19.65
CA GLU A 68 2.33 15.20 18.19
C GLU A 68 3.31 14.22 17.52
N ALA A 69 4.47 14.00 18.13
CA ALA A 69 5.45 13.01 17.69
C ALA A 69 4.89 11.56 17.76
N ASP A 70 4.16 11.21 18.82
CA ASP A 70 3.53 9.89 18.95
C ASP A 70 2.45 9.67 17.88
N TYR A 71 1.72 10.72 17.50
CA TYR A 71 0.74 10.66 16.43
C TYR A 71 1.38 10.40 15.07
N GLU A 72 2.51 11.04 14.78
CA GLU A 72 3.26 10.80 13.55
C GLU A 72 3.85 9.40 13.51
N GLU A 73 4.49 8.94 14.59
CA GLU A 73 5.03 7.59 14.68
C GLU A 73 3.92 6.53 14.53
N LYS A 74 2.76 6.74 15.16
CA LYS A 74 1.61 5.84 15.03
C LYS A 74 1.06 5.81 13.61
N LYS A 75 0.97 6.97 12.94
CA LYS A 75 0.55 7.04 11.52
C LYS A 75 1.53 6.31 10.62
N GLU A 76 2.83 6.51 10.81
CA GLU A 76 3.86 5.79 10.05
C GLU A 76 3.81 4.28 10.28
N TRP A 77 3.66 3.86 11.53
CA TRP A 77 3.54 2.45 11.89
C TRP A 77 2.31 1.80 11.24
N GLN A 78 1.16 2.48 11.29
CA GLN A 78 -0.06 2.02 10.61
C GLN A 78 0.13 1.95 9.09
N ALA A 79 0.78 2.95 8.49
CA ALA A 79 1.07 2.97 7.06
C ALA A 79 2.00 1.81 6.65
N LYS A 80 3.09 1.58 7.39
CA LYS A 80 4.04 0.47 7.18
C LYS A 80 3.33 -0.88 7.28
N ARG A 81 2.47 -1.09 8.28
CA ARG A 81 1.70 -2.34 8.42
C ARG A 81 0.67 -2.53 7.33
N LYS A 82 -0.03 -1.47 6.93
CA LYS A 82 -1.00 -1.52 5.84
C LYS A 82 -0.31 -1.87 4.51
N ALA A 83 0.84 -1.26 4.23
CA ALA A 83 1.64 -1.56 3.05
C ALA A 83 2.13 -3.03 3.05
N ALA A 84 2.73 -3.49 4.16
CA ALA A 84 3.20 -4.86 4.29
C ALA A 84 2.07 -5.90 4.14
N ARG A 85 0.89 -5.63 4.70
CA ARG A 85 -0.29 -6.48 4.53
C ARG A 85 -0.79 -6.48 3.08
N GLY A 86 -0.82 -5.31 2.43
CA GLY A 86 -1.23 -5.18 1.02
C GLY A 86 -0.33 -5.99 0.09
N ASP A 87 0.98 -5.85 0.25
CA ASP A 87 2.00 -6.54 -0.54
C ASP A 87 1.96 -8.08 -0.34
N ALA A 88 1.73 -8.54 0.89
CA ALA A 88 1.52 -9.98 1.16
C ALA A 88 0.24 -10.51 0.47
N ILE A 89 -0.86 -9.76 0.51
CA ILE A 89 -2.12 -10.15 -0.15
C ILE A 89 -1.94 -10.18 -1.67
N GLU A 90 -1.25 -9.21 -2.25
CA GLU A 90 -1.00 -9.15 -3.69
C GLU A 90 -0.13 -10.34 -4.16
N ARG A 91 0.92 -10.68 -3.42
CA ARG A 91 1.72 -11.88 -3.69
C ARG A 91 0.91 -13.17 -3.65
N MET A 92 -0.04 -13.30 -2.71
CA MET A 92 -0.92 -14.46 -2.65
C MET A 92 -1.87 -14.50 -3.85
N LYS A 93 -2.49 -13.37 -4.19
CA LYS A 93 -3.38 -13.27 -5.37
C LYS A 93 -2.66 -13.62 -6.67
N MET A 94 -1.43 -13.16 -6.85
CA MET A 94 -0.65 -13.48 -8.06
C MET A 94 -0.34 -14.98 -8.15
N LYS A 95 0.03 -15.62 -7.03
CA LYS A 95 0.23 -17.08 -6.98
C LYS A 95 -1.05 -17.85 -7.30
N ASP A 96 -2.19 -17.40 -6.79
CA ASP A 96 -3.47 -18.04 -7.05
C ASP A 96 -3.89 -17.90 -8.52
N VAL A 97 -3.63 -16.73 -9.13
CA VAL A 97 -3.86 -16.50 -10.57
C VAL A 97 -2.97 -17.40 -11.42
N ASP A 98 -1.69 -17.52 -11.07
CA ASP A 98 -0.75 -18.39 -11.81
C ASP A 98 -1.12 -19.87 -11.65
N ALA A 99 -1.47 -20.30 -10.44
CA ALA A 99 -1.93 -21.66 -10.18
C ALA A 99 -3.22 -21.99 -10.93
N LYS A 100 -4.19 -21.09 -10.94
CA LYS A 100 -5.44 -21.27 -11.67
C LYS A 100 -5.22 -21.33 -13.17
N LYS A 101 -4.35 -20.47 -13.71
CA LYS A 101 -4.01 -20.48 -15.15
C LYS A 101 -3.33 -21.77 -15.57
N GLU A 102 -2.47 -22.32 -14.72
CA GLU A 102 -1.85 -23.62 -14.96
C GLU A 102 -2.88 -24.76 -14.91
N GLN A 103 -3.79 -24.74 -13.94
CA GLN A 103 -4.90 -25.71 -13.85
C GLN A 103 -5.78 -25.66 -15.10
N GLU A 104 -6.20 -24.47 -15.53
CA GLU A 104 -7.00 -24.29 -16.76
C GLU A 104 -6.26 -24.81 -17.99
N ARG A 105 -4.92 -24.64 -18.06
CA ARG A 105 -4.11 -25.17 -19.16
C ARG A 105 -4.12 -26.70 -19.17
N VAL A 106 -3.86 -27.32 -18.02
CA VAL A 106 -3.82 -28.78 -17.89
C VAL A 106 -5.20 -29.38 -18.15
N GLU A 107 -6.27 -28.77 -17.64
CA GLU A 107 -7.65 -29.20 -17.89
C GLU A 107 -8.01 -29.09 -19.37
N LEU A 108 -7.58 -28.02 -20.06
CA LEU A 108 -7.81 -27.88 -21.49
C LEU A 108 -7.02 -28.92 -22.29
N GLU A 109 -5.78 -29.23 -21.90
CA GLU A 109 -4.99 -30.30 -22.53
C GLU A 109 -5.63 -31.67 -22.32
N ARG A 110 -6.18 -31.91 -21.12
CA ARG A 110 -6.93 -33.13 -20.82
C ARG A 110 -8.23 -33.20 -21.62
N TYR A 111 -8.95 -32.10 -21.75
CA TYR A 111 -10.17 -32.04 -22.55
C TYR A 111 -9.89 -32.31 -24.04
N LYS A 112 -8.79 -31.78 -24.57
CA LYS A 112 -8.33 -32.06 -25.95
C LYS A 112 -8.02 -33.54 -26.18
N SER A 113 -7.43 -34.22 -25.19
CA SER A 113 -7.07 -35.63 -25.33
C SER A 113 -8.27 -36.56 -25.12
N GLU A 114 -9.18 -36.22 -24.20
CA GLU A 114 -10.38 -37.00 -23.89
C GLU A 114 -11.45 -36.85 -24.99
N ASN A 115 -11.66 -35.64 -25.53
CA ASN A 115 -12.75 -35.33 -26.46
C ASN A 115 -12.29 -34.42 -27.63
N PRO A 116 -11.57 -34.96 -28.62
CA PRO A 116 -11.04 -34.16 -29.73
C PRO A 116 -12.13 -33.59 -30.65
N GLU A 117 -13.24 -34.30 -30.84
CA GLU A 117 -14.35 -33.85 -31.71
C GLU A 117 -15.08 -32.64 -31.12
N GLU A 118 -15.39 -32.67 -29.82
CA GLU A 118 -16.03 -31.55 -29.14
C GLU A 118 -15.12 -30.32 -29.09
N TYR A 119 -13.82 -30.53 -28.86
CA TYR A 119 -12.84 -29.45 -28.90
C TYR A 119 -12.79 -28.78 -30.28
N ALA A 120 -12.84 -29.56 -31.37
CA ALA A 120 -12.89 -29.02 -32.72
C ALA A 120 -14.18 -28.21 -32.98
N ALA A 121 -15.33 -28.70 -32.49
CA ALA A 121 -16.59 -27.97 -32.58
C ALA A 121 -16.57 -26.65 -31.80
N MET A 122 -15.98 -26.65 -30.58
CA MET A 122 -15.80 -25.45 -29.78
C MET A 122 -14.93 -24.40 -30.50
N ILE A 123 -13.84 -24.83 -31.14
CA ILE A 123 -12.97 -23.93 -31.90
C ILE A 123 -13.69 -23.34 -33.12
N ALA A 124 -14.47 -24.16 -33.84
CA ALA A 124 -15.27 -23.68 -34.97
C ALA A 124 -16.32 -22.64 -34.53
N GLN A 125 -16.99 -22.87 -33.40
CA GLN A 125 -17.93 -21.92 -32.83
C GLN A 125 -17.25 -20.60 -32.44
N GLN A 126 -16.09 -20.66 -31.77
CA GLN A 126 -15.33 -19.45 -31.42
C GLN A 126 -14.89 -18.65 -32.65
N GLU A 127 -14.57 -19.31 -33.76
CA GLU A 127 -14.23 -18.63 -35.01
C GLU A 127 -15.47 -17.95 -35.62
N GLU A 128 -16.61 -18.63 -35.63
CA GLU A 128 -17.85 -18.06 -36.14
C GLU A 128 -18.30 -16.84 -35.31
N GLU A 129 -18.25 -16.93 -33.99
CA GLU A 129 -18.56 -15.80 -33.10
C GLU A 129 -17.61 -14.62 -33.33
N LYS A 130 -16.31 -14.87 -33.53
CA LYS A 130 -15.34 -13.82 -33.88
C LYS A 130 -15.66 -13.16 -35.22
N ARG A 131 -16.08 -13.94 -36.22
CA ARG A 131 -16.51 -13.40 -37.53
C ARG A 131 -17.75 -12.52 -37.36
N GLN A 132 -18.76 -13.00 -36.63
CA GLN A 132 -19.98 -12.23 -36.35
C GLN A 132 -19.69 -10.94 -35.56
N GLN A 133 -18.83 -10.99 -34.54
CA GLN A 133 -18.41 -9.82 -33.78
C GLN A 133 -17.63 -8.82 -34.65
N ALA A 134 -16.76 -9.29 -35.53
CA ALA A 134 -16.03 -8.43 -36.46
C ALA A 134 -16.97 -7.72 -37.44
N ASP A 135 -17.97 -8.44 -37.97
CA ASP A 135 -19.01 -7.87 -38.84
C ASP A 135 -19.91 -6.89 -38.12
N PHE A 136 -20.32 -7.20 -36.88
CA PHE A 136 -21.08 -6.28 -36.05
C PHE A 136 -20.31 -4.99 -35.79
N LYS A 137 -19.04 -5.10 -35.38
CA LYS A 137 -18.15 -3.95 -35.15
C LYS A 137 -17.92 -3.14 -36.42
N ARG A 138 -17.87 -3.79 -37.58
CA ARG A 138 -17.79 -3.12 -38.89
C ARG A 138 -19.06 -2.31 -39.17
N ARG A 139 -20.24 -2.90 -38.95
CA ARG A 139 -21.54 -2.22 -39.11
C ARG A 139 -21.69 -1.05 -38.14
N GLU A 140 -21.29 -1.24 -36.88
CA GLU A 140 -21.33 -0.19 -35.85
C GLU A 140 -20.46 1.01 -36.26
N ARG A 141 -19.25 0.77 -36.76
CA ARG A 141 -18.39 1.85 -37.29
C ARG A 141 -19.01 2.58 -38.47
N GLN A 142 -19.67 1.87 -39.38
CA GLN A 142 -20.38 2.48 -40.51
C GLN A 142 -21.56 3.33 -40.03
N MET A 143 -22.33 2.84 -39.06
CA MET A 143 -23.46 3.55 -38.47
C MET A 143 -22.98 4.81 -37.73
N ALA A 144 -21.92 4.70 -36.93
CA ALA A 144 -21.30 5.82 -36.23
C ALA A 144 -20.78 6.89 -37.22
N ALA A 145 -20.11 6.47 -38.29
CA ALA A 145 -19.64 7.38 -39.33
C ALA A 145 -20.82 8.07 -40.07
N ALA A 146 -21.88 7.33 -40.39
CA ALA A 146 -23.08 7.90 -41.00
C ALA A 146 -23.79 8.90 -40.07
N LEU A 147 -23.85 8.59 -38.77
CA LEU A 147 -24.43 9.47 -37.75
C LEU A 147 -23.60 10.76 -37.59
N GLN A 148 -22.27 10.65 -37.61
CA GLN A 148 -21.40 11.83 -37.62
C GLN A 148 -21.61 12.71 -38.86
N ARG A 149 -21.76 12.11 -40.06
CA ARG A 149 -22.09 12.86 -41.28
C ARG A 149 -23.43 13.60 -41.15
N LYS A 150 -24.46 12.94 -40.62
CA LYS A 150 -25.76 13.58 -40.35
C LYS A 150 -25.65 14.73 -39.35
N LYS A 151 -24.86 14.57 -38.28
CA LYS A 151 -24.63 15.63 -37.29
C LYS A 151 -23.93 16.85 -37.91
N ARG A 152 -22.90 16.65 -38.72
CA ARG A 152 -22.19 17.74 -39.42
C ARG A 152 -23.08 18.46 -40.44
N ALA A 153 -23.84 17.69 -41.22
CA ALA A 153 -24.82 18.26 -42.17
C ALA A 153 -25.90 19.09 -41.45
N ALA A 154 -26.39 18.62 -40.29
CA ALA A 154 -27.35 19.36 -39.48
C ALA A 154 -26.75 20.63 -38.81
N ALA A 155 -25.44 20.62 -38.53
CA ALA A 155 -24.72 21.76 -37.95
C ALA A 155 -24.31 22.81 -39.00
N GLY A 156 -24.52 22.56 -40.30
CA GLY A 156 -24.20 23.51 -41.37
C GLY A 156 -22.71 23.65 -41.70
N GLU A 157 -21.85 22.74 -41.22
CA GLU A 157 -20.44 22.69 -41.63
C GLU A 157 -20.32 22.11 -43.05
N THR A 158 -19.85 22.92 -44.01
CA THR A 158 -19.56 22.50 -45.38
C THR A 158 -18.42 21.48 -45.44
N GLU A 159 -18.54 20.49 -46.34
CA GLU A 159 -17.67 19.31 -46.51
C GLU A 159 -16.22 19.59 -47.01
N GLU A 160 -15.60 20.70 -46.64
CA GLU A 160 -14.20 20.95 -46.99
C GLU A 160 -13.28 20.49 -45.84
N ALA A 161 -12.25 19.70 -46.18
CA ALA A 161 -11.13 19.29 -45.30
C ALA A 161 -11.28 18.05 -44.37
N PRO A 162 -11.65 16.86 -44.89
CA PRO A 162 -11.03 15.64 -44.37
C PRO A 162 -10.29 14.79 -45.42
N GLN A 163 -10.46 15.08 -46.72
CA GLN A 163 -9.84 14.25 -47.77
C GLN A 163 -8.33 14.48 -47.94
N GLU A 164 -7.81 15.66 -47.57
CA GLU A 164 -6.39 15.97 -47.72
C GLU A 164 -5.50 15.38 -46.62
N ALA A 165 -5.98 15.37 -45.37
CA ALA A 165 -5.26 14.77 -44.24
C ALA A 165 -5.07 13.25 -44.40
N GLY A 166 -6.08 12.55 -44.94
CA GLY A 166 -5.99 11.10 -45.20
C GLY A 166 -4.99 10.73 -46.30
N LYS A 167 -4.91 11.54 -47.37
CA LYS A 167 -3.94 11.34 -48.47
C LYS A 167 -2.50 11.61 -48.02
N LEU A 168 -2.29 12.61 -47.16
CA LEU A 168 -0.98 12.91 -46.58
C LEU A 168 -0.50 11.78 -45.65
N PHE A 169 -1.39 11.25 -44.81
CA PHE A 169 -1.08 10.15 -43.90
C PHE A 169 -0.75 8.84 -44.63
N HIS A 170 -1.43 8.58 -45.76
CA HIS A 170 -1.12 7.42 -46.60
C HIS A 170 0.25 7.54 -47.28
N ARG A 171 0.59 8.73 -47.81
CA ARG A 171 1.93 9.00 -48.38
C ARG A 171 3.04 8.91 -47.33
N LEU A 172 2.80 9.36 -46.09
CA LEU A 172 3.76 9.23 -44.98
C LEU A 172 4.00 7.78 -44.56
N LYS A 173 2.97 6.92 -44.69
CA LYS A 173 3.08 5.48 -44.40
C LYS A 173 3.86 4.74 -45.50
N ASP A 174 3.70 5.16 -46.75
CA ASP A 174 4.44 4.61 -47.91
C ASP A 174 5.92 5.06 -47.92
N LEU A 175 6.26 6.18 -47.27
CA LEU A 175 7.64 6.64 -47.04
C LEU A 175 8.41 5.83 -45.97
N GLY A 176 7.84 4.75 -45.44
CA GLY A 176 8.57 3.80 -44.59
C GLY A 176 9.04 4.35 -43.24
N VAL A 177 8.53 5.51 -42.80
CA VAL A 177 8.82 6.05 -41.46
C VAL A 177 8.01 5.28 -40.43
N GLY A 178 8.49 4.08 -40.12
CA GLY A 178 7.93 3.20 -39.10
C GLY A 178 8.05 3.82 -37.71
N TYR A 179 7.02 4.58 -37.32
CA TYR A 179 6.87 5.23 -36.00
C TYR A 179 6.93 4.27 -34.80
N LYS A 180 6.96 2.95 -35.04
CA LYS A 180 6.99 1.92 -33.99
C LYS A 180 8.36 1.69 -33.34
N LYS A 181 9.49 2.09 -33.96
CA LYS A 181 10.83 1.93 -33.35
C LYS A 181 11.41 3.23 -32.78
N SER A 182 11.00 4.39 -33.26
CA SER A 182 11.52 5.70 -32.83
C SER A 182 11.00 6.13 -31.45
N GLY A 183 9.77 5.75 -31.07
CA GLY A 183 9.21 6.09 -29.75
C GLY A 183 9.99 5.46 -28.58
N LEU A 184 10.46 4.22 -28.75
CA LEU A 184 11.26 3.54 -27.72
C LEU A 184 12.66 4.16 -27.57
N VAL A 185 13.24 4.65 -28.67
CA VAL A 185 14.54 5.33 -28.64
C VAL A 185 14.40 6.70 -27.98
N LEU A 186 13.35 7.45 -28.31
CA LEU A 186 13.06 8.74 -27.66
C LEU A 186 12.80 8.57 -26.16
N LEU A 187 12.02 7.57 -25.76
CA LEU A 187 11.76 7.27 -24.34
C LEU A 187 13.06 6.90 -23.60
N LYS A 188 13.94 6.11 -24.24
CA LYS A 188 15.26 5.78 -23.67
C LYS A 188 16.12 7.02 -23.50
N VAL A 189 16.19 7.90 -24.51
CA VAL A 189 16.97 9.16 -24.43
C VAL A 189 16.43 10.07 -23.33
N ILE A 190 15.11 10.22 -23.22
CA ILE A 190 14.47 11.01 -22.16
C ILE A 190 14.77 10.41 -20.77
N CYS A 191 14.69 9.08 -20.62
CA CYS A 191 15.07 8.42 -19.37
C CYS A 191 16.54 8.68 -19.01
N TYR A 192 17.48 8.54 -19.96
CA TYR A 192 18.90 8.79 -19.70
C TYR A 192 19.16 10.24 -19.28
N LEU A 193 18.51 11.22 -19.92
CA LEU A 193 18.64 12.64 -19.53
C LEU A 193 18.09 12.92 -18.13
N PHE A 194 17.00 12.25 -17.74
CA PHE A 194 16.42 12.39 -16.41
C PHE A 194 17.33 11.79 -15.33
N PHE A 195 17.84 10.57 -15.55
CA PHE A 195 18.80 9.94 -14.63
C PHE A 195 20.10 10.73 -14.51
N PHE A 196 20.60 11.29 -15.62
CA PHE A 196 21.83 12.10 -15.60
C PHE A 196 21.65 13.39 -14.80
N ASN A 197 20.51 14.06 -14.92
CA ASN A 197 20.19 15.24 -14.09
C ASN A 197 20.07 14.88 -12.60
N LEU A 198 19.39 13.78 -12.28
CA LEU A 198 19.28 13.28 -10.89
C LEU A 198 20.65 12.97 -10.28
N LEU A 199 21.53 12.36 -11.07
CA LEU A 199 22.90 12.06 -10.65
C LEU A 199 23.70 13.34 -10.39
N ILE A 200 23.61 14.34 -11.27
CA ILE A 200 24.25 15.65 -11.08
C ILE A 200 23.74 16.32 -9.80
N CYS A 201 22.42 16.34 -9.58
CA CYS A 201 21.83 16.89 -8.36
C CYS A 201 22.33 16.17 -7.11
N TYR A 202 22.43 14.85 -7.14
CA TYR A 202 22.96 14.06 -6.03
C TYR A 202 24.43 14.40 -5.73
N TYR A 203 25.28 14.52 -6.75
CA TYR A 203 26.67 14.93 -6.56
C TYR A 203 26.80 16.36 -6.03
N LEU A 204 25.96 17.29 -6.47
CA LEU A 204 25.94 18.65 -5.93
C LEU A 204 25.53 18.66 -4.45
N LEU A 205 24.53 17.87 -4.07
CA LEU A 205 24.13 17.73 -2.67
C LEU A 205 25.24 17.11 -1.81
N LEU A 206 25.91 16.07 -2.30
CA LEU A 206 27.08 15.50 -1.63
C LEU A 206 28.22 16.51 -1.50
N PHE A 207 28.48 17.30 -2.54
CA PHE A 207 29.52 18.33 -2.51
C PHE A 207 29.22 19.42 -1.48
N VAL A 208 27.97 19.89 -1.43
CA VAL A 208 27.52 20.84 -0.40
C VAL A 208 27.64 20.22 0.99
N PHE A 209 27.22 18.97 1.15
CA PHE A 209 27.31 18.27 2.43
C PHE A 209 28.76 18.14 2.92
N ILE A 210 29.69 17.74 2.04
CA ILE A 210 31.11 17.65 2.36
C ILE A 210 31.67 19.04 2.74
N PHE A 211 31.33 20.10 2.00
CA PHE A 211 31.81 21.44 2.32
C PHE A 211 31.23 22.03 3.60
N TYR A 212 30.01 21.64 4.00
CA TYR A 212 29.37 22.15 5.21
C TYR A 212 29.68 21.34 6.48
N PHE A 213 29.95 20.03 6.35
CA PHE A 213 30.12 19.13 7.48
C PHE A 213 31.57 18.66 7.71
N THR A 214 32.53 19.07 6.88
CA THR A 214 33.95 18.80 7.13
C THR A 214 34.59 20.08 7.69
N PRO A 215 34.87 20.16 9.01
CA PRO A 215 35.47 21.33 9.66
C PRO A 215 36.95 21.54 9.30
#